data_AF-A0A0G3M1I2-F1
#
_entry.id   AF-A0A0G3M1I2-F1
#
_cell.length_a   1.000
_cell.length_b   1.000
_cell.length_c   1.000
_cell.angle_alpha   90.00
_cell.angle_beta   90.00
_cell.angle_gamma   90.00
#
_symmetry.space_group_name_H-M   'P 1'
#
loop_
_entity.id
_entity.type
_entity.pdbx_description
1 polymer ?
#
loop_
_entity_poly.entity_id
_entity_poly.type
_entity_poly.pdbx_seq_one_letter_code
_entity_poly.pdbx_strand_id
1 'polypeptide(L)'
;MKKTFTLFLSGIFIFCFSQKVELKSVTDSSQVFKGEISGIPITLHLNYTGIIDCNQYQHFVEGWYYYDKYQKKIPLTGVYDEGDLLLYYFGKKQQQQAKAFKEKITSPRWVEKTDSIAQKFRPAESFTFKRSVSGHDIQGIFTLGNQPQQAKLYTKNSMIYRYNNYLLLPNNKKINTFDIINRAGGNSLVSTASDSSGNRVLLYFEQVSNFNYCGMCGASDGEKGYRVLYFTKDWNYKNYEQFLTESCRESIYNTISSSSKDAKTLKFSIKKTSSSPGYSFTVDIRNAAITKSK
;
A
#
# COMPACT_ATOMS: atom_id res chain seq x y z
N MET A 1 -36.05 -48.78 26.20
CA MET A 1 -34.57 -48.71 26.01
C MET A 1 -34.35 -47.95 24.70
N LYS A 2 -34.24 -46.61 24.58
CA LYS A 2 -33.39 -45.58 25.24
C LYS A 2 -31.94 -46.05 25.36
N LYS A 3 -31.09 -45.84 24.33
CA LYS A 3 -29.61 -45.63 24.45
C LYS A 3 -28.78 -45.51 23.14
N THR A 4 -29.33 -45.22 21.95
CA THR A 4 -28.51 -45.21 20.72
C THR A 4 -28.43 -43.89 19.93
N PHE A 5 -29.00 -42.78 20.42
CA PHE A 5 -29.05 -41.52 19.65
C PHE A 5 -28.03 -40.45 20.07
N THR A 6 -27.10 -40.74 20.99
CA THR A 6 -26.19 -39.73 21.56
C THR A 6 -24.79 -39.73 20.93
N LEU A 7 -24.45 -40.71 20.07
CA LEU A 7 -23.10 -40.83 19.54
C LEU A 7 -22.85 -40.11 18.19
N PHE A 8 -23.90 -39.59 17.53
CA PHE A 8 -23.75 -38.97 16.21
C PHE A 8 -23.64 -37.43 16.27
N LEU A 9 -23.92 -36.80 17.42
CA LEU A 9 -23.81 -35.35 17.58
C LEU A 9 -22.45 -34.86 18.12
N SER A 10 -21.58 -35.77 18.60
CA SER A 10 -20.25 -35.39 19.13
C SER A 10 -19.16 -35.33 18.07
N GLY A 11 -19.43 -35.76 16.83
CA GLY A 11 -18.44 -35.78 15.74
C GLY A 11 -18.28 -34.47 14.96
N ILE A 12 -19.15 -33.48 15.18
CA ILE A 12 -19.17 -32.23 14.36
C ILE A 12 -18.44 -31.07 15.07
N PHE A 13 -18.03 -31.22 16.33
CA PHE A 13 -17.50 -30.10 17.14
C PHE A 13 -15.96 -29.96 17.21
N ILE A 14 -15.17 -30.74 16.47
CA ILE A 14 -13.68 -30.69 16.55
C ILE A 14 -13.03 -30.44 15.18
N PHE A 15 -13.61 -29.55 14.39
CA PHE A 15 -12.85 -28.80 13.40
C PHE A 15 -12.85 -27.31 13.75
N CYS A 16 -12.53 -26.99 15.00
CA CYS A 16 -11.86 -25.73 15.32
C CYS A 16 -10.46 -25.77 14.68
N PHE A 17 -10.40 -25.68 13.35
CA PHE A 17 -9.18 -25.31 12.65
C PHE A 17 -8.83 -23.92 13.16
N SER A 18 -7.98 -23.85 14.18
CA SER A 18 -7.33 -22.62 14.58
C SER A 18 -6.62 -22.09 13.34
N GLN A 19 -7.18 -21.05 12.73
CA GLN A 19 -6.66 -20.43 11.53
C GLN A 19 -5.18 -20.12 11.76
N LYS A 20 -4.30 -20.77 10.98
CA LYS A 20 -2.87 -20.49 11.04
C LYS A 20 -2.64 -19.05 10.57
N VAL A 21 -1.69 -18.36 11.17
CA VAL A 21 -1.30 -17.03 10.70
C VAL A 21 -0.76 -17.17 9.28
N GLU A 22 -1.29 -16.36 8.37
CA GLU A 22 -0.87 -16.30 6.97
C GLU A 22 -0.63 -14.85 6.58
N LEU A 23 0.32 -14.64 5.66
CA LEU A 23 0.52 -13.35 5.00
C LEU A 23 0.14 -13.50 3.53
N LYS A 24 -0.84 -12.71 3.08
CA LYS A 24 -1.27 -12.67 1.67
C LYS A 24 -0.95 -11.32 1.06
N SER A 25 -0.12 -11.33 0.02
CA SER A 25 0.19 -10.14 -0.77
C SER A 25 -0.90 -9.89 -1.81
N VAL A 26 -1.41 -8.67 -1.85
CA VAL A 26 -2.42 -8.22 -2.81
C VAL A 26 -2.01 -6.86 -3.32
N THR A 27 -1.84 -6.75 -4.63
CA THR A 27 -1.60 -5.46 -5.29
C THR A 27 -2.92 -4.92 -5.78
N ASP A 28 -3.37 -3.81 -5.20
CA ASP A 28 -4.52 -3.07 -5.74
C ASP A 28 -4.02 -2.22 -6.89
N SER A 29 -4.61 -2.39 -8.07
CA SER A 29 -4.35 -1.58 -9.27
C SER A 29 -5.56 -0.76 -9.69
N SER A 30 -6.61 -0.74 -8.88
CA SER A 30 -7.81 0.02 -9.12
C SER A 30 -8.44 0.49 -7.81
N GLN A 31 -9.23 1.55 -7.89
CA GLN A 31 -9.96 2.06 -6.73
C GLN A 31 -11.30 2.65 -7.18
N VAL A 32 -12.33 2.38 -6.38
CA VAL A 32 -13.64 3.03 -6.51
C VAL A 32 -13.73 4.15 -5.49
N PHE A 33 -14.09 5.34 -5.96
CA PHE A 33 -14.33 6.52 -5.14
C PHE A 33 -15.82 6.86 -5.17
N LYS A 34 -16.37 7.15 -3.99
CA LYS A 34 -17.67 7.80 -3.84
C LYS A 34 -17.47 9.27 -3.52
N GLY A 35 -18.31 10.12 -4.06
CA GLY A 35 -18.15 11.57 -3.91
C GLY A 35 -19.36 12.34 -4.42
N GLU A 36 -19.15 13.62 -4.66
CA GLU A 36 -20.17 14.54 -5.16
C GLU A 36 -19.56 15.64 -6.05
N ILE A 37 -20.41 16.19 -6.93
CA ILE A 37 -20.19 17.46 -7.63
C ILE A 37 -21.36 18.38 -7.26
N SER A 38 -21.07 19.52 -6.63
CA SER A 38 -22.09 20.47 -6.17
C SER A 38 -23.26 19.81 -5.40
N GLY A 39 -22.93 18.85 -4.53
CA GLY A 39 -23.92 18.09 -3.75
C GLY A 39 -24.64 16.96 -4.51
N ILE A 40 -24.34 16.75 -5.79
CA ILE A 40 -24.91 15.65 -6.59
C ILE A 40 -23.97 14.43 -6.47
N PRO A 41 -24.45 13.28 -5.97
CA PRO A 41 -23.61 12.10 -5.79
C PRO A 41 -23.05 11.54 -7.10
N ILE A 42 -21.76 11.20 -7.06
CA ILE A 42 -21.03 10.56 -8.15
C ILE A 42 -20.23 9.34 -7.66
N THR A 43 -19.92 8.46 -8.61
CA THR A 43 -18.99 7.35 -8.43
C THR A 43 -17.91 7.41 -9.48
N LEU A 44 -16.65 7.29 -9.06
CA LEU A 44 -15.50 7.16 -9.94
C LEU A 44 -14.88 5.78 -9.76
N HIS A 45 -14.42 5.18 -10.85
CA HIS A 45 -13.57 4.00 -10.81
C HIS A 45 -12.34 4.28 -11.64
N LEU A 46 -11.17 4.23 -11.01
CA LEU A 46 -9.88 4.54 -11.63
C LEU A 46 -8.94 3.35 -11.51
N ASN A 47 -8.20 3.09 -12.58
CA ASN A 47 -7.20 2.04 -12.67
C ASN A 47 -5.82 2.67 -12.88
N TYR A 48 -4.82 2.11 -12.23
CA TYR A 48 -3.42 2.35 -12.54
C TYR A 48 -3.10 1.81 -13.94
N THR A 49 -2.44 2.62 -14.78
CA THR A 49 -2.07 2.20 -16.16
C THR A 49 -0.58 2.32 -16.45
N GLY A 50 0.26 2.61 -15.46
CA GLY A 50 1.72 2.67 -15.62
C GLY A 50 2.33 3.91 -14.99
N ILE A 51 3.58 3.78 -14.55
CA ILE A 51 4.40 4.91 -14.09
C ILE A 51 4.70 5.84 -15.26
N ILE A 52 4.83 7.14 -14.97
CA ILE A 52 5.13 8.15 -16.00
C ILE A 52 6.60 8.14 -16.40
N ASP A 53 7.45 7.99 -15.41
CA ASP A 53 8.91 7.95 -15.57
C ASP A 53 9.44 6.93 -14.55
N CYS A 54 10.01 7.40 -13.44
CA CYS A 54 10.62 6.57 -12.43
C CYS A 54 10.10 6.84 -11.02
N ASN A 55 9.00 7.56 -10.85
CA ASN A 55 8.36 7.74 -9.54
C ASN A 55 7.05 6.97 -9.47
N GLN A 56 6.94 5.94 -8.63
CA GLN A 56 5.72 5.15 -8.49
C GLN A 56 4.54 5.99 -7.95
N TYR A 57 4.82 7.08 -7.23
CA TYR A 57 3.80 8.05 -6.82
C TYR A 57 3.34 8.98 -7.95
N GLN A 58 3.91 8.85 -9.15
CA GLN A 58 3.51 9.57 -10.36
C GLN A 58 3.17 8.58 -11.46
N HIS A 59 1.88 8.38 -11.69
CA HIS A 59 1.42 7.38 -12.64
C HIS A 59 0.18 7.83 -13.39
N PHE A 60 0.00 7.25 -14.57
CA PHE A 60 -1.21 7.43 -15.34
C PHE A 60 -2.36 6.64 -14.74
N VAL A 61 -3.54 7.23 -14.85
CA VAL A 61 -4.79 6.60 -14.42
C VAL A 61 -5.83 6.67 -15.53
N GLU A 62 -6.61 5.62 -15.66
CA GLU A 62 -7.74 5.56 -16.59
C GLU A 62 -8.95 4.93 -15.93
N GLY A 63 -10.13 5.34 -16.37
CA GLY A 63 -11.35 4.77 -15.83
C GLY A 63 -12.57 5.52 -16.28
N TRP A 64 -13.52 5.68 -15.36
CA TRP A 64 -14.76 6.38 -15.63
C TRP A 64 -15.33 7.00 -14.36
N TYR A 65 -16.23 7.95 -14.54
CA TYR A 65 -17.17 8.36 -13.50
C TYR A 65 -18.60 8.32 -14.00
N TYR A 66 -19.56 8.33 -13.09
CA TYR A 66 -20.96 8.59 -13.40
C TYR A 66 -21.63 9.35 -12.26
N TYR A 67 -22.74 10.01 -12.58
CA TYR A 67 -23.72 10.45 -11.60
C TYR A 67 -24.57 9.27 -11.14
N ASP A 68 -24.70 9.07 -9.83
CA ASP A 68 -25.31 7.84 -9.27
C ASP A 68 -26.77 7.65 -9.72
N LYS A 69 -27.49 8.75 -9.99
CA LYS A 69 -28.86 8.75 -10.53
C LYS A 69 -28.96 8.15 -11.94
N TYR A 70 -27.96 8.39 -12.79
CA TYR A 70 -28.03 8.04 -14.22
C TYR A 70 -27.17 6.84 -14.59
N GLN A 71 -26.09 6.59 -13.84
CA GLN A 71 -25.14 5.49 -14.03
C GLN A 71 -24.50 5.40 -15.43
N LYS A 72 -24.61 6.47 -16.23
CA LYS A 72 -23.94 6.58 -17.52
C LYS A 72 -22.47 6.87 -17.31
N LYS A 73 -21.62 5.90 -17.64
CA LYS A 73 -20.16 6.01 -17.52
C LYS A 73 -19.61 7.04 -18.51
N ILE A 74 -18.87 8.00 -17.98
CA ILE A 74 -18.10 9.00 -18.72
C ILE A 74 -16.62 8.66 -18.52
N PRO A 75 -15.86 8.39 -19.59
CA PRO A 75 -14.49 7.93 -19.46
C PRO A 75 -13.57 9.04 -18.98
N LEU A 76 -12.57 8.65 -18.20
CA LEU A 76 -11.56 9.55 -17.64
C LEU A 76 -10.15 9.05 -17.98
N THR A 77 -9.27 9.98 -18.27
CA THR A 77 -7.81 9.76 -18.34
C THR A 77 -7.14 10.84 -17.52
N GLY A 78 -6.07 10.51 -16.81
CA GLY A 78 -5.44 11.47 -15.94
C GLY A 78 -4.09 11.04 -15.39
N VAL A 79 -3.65 11.81 -14.40
CA VAL A 79 -2.42 11.59 -13.64
C VAL A 79 -2.75 11.58 -12.15
N TYR A 80 -2.19 10.60 -11.45
CA TYR A 80 -2.03 10.64 -10.01
C TYR A 80 -0.62 11.17 -9.71
N ASP A 81 -0.53 12.21 -8.88
CA ASP A 81 0.73 12.85 -8.51
C ASP A 81 0.79 13.04 -6.98
N GLU A 82 1.48 12.11 -6.31
CA GLU A 82 1.76 12.15 -4.86
C GLU A 82 0.54 12.35 -3.94
N GLY A 83 -0.66 12.03 -4.44
CA GLY A 83 -1.95 12.16 -3.74
C GLY A 83 -2.95 13.07 -4.43
N ASP A 84 -2.50 13.92 -5.36
CA ASP A 84 -3.35 14.71 -6.24
C ASP A 84 -3.90 13.82 -7.38
N LEU A 85 -5.14 14.08 -7.80
CA LEU A 85 -5.75 13.45 -8.97
C LEU A 85 -6.16 14.54 -9.97
N LEU A 86 -5.58 14.46 -11.16
CA LEU A 86 -5.87 15.33 -12.30
C LEU A 86 -6.52 14.47 -13.39
N LEU A 87 -7.83 14.60 -13.59
CA LEU A 87 -8.62 13.73 -14.45
C LEU A 87 -9.32 14.54 -15.54
N TYR A 88 -9.38 13.99 -16.75
CA TYR A 88 -9.89 14.68 -17.93
C TYR A 88 -10.79 13.77 -18.77
N TYR A 89 -11.89 14.36 -19.24
CA TYR A 89 -12.72 13.81 -20.29
C TYR A 89 -12.63 14.72 -21.52
N PHE A 90 -12.19 14.13 -22.63
CA PHE A 90 -11.92 14.76 -23.92
C PHE A 90 -13.09 14.62 -24.91
N GLY A 91 -14.31 14.38 -24.40
CA GLY A 91 -15.50 14.30 -25.24
C GLY A 91 -15.49 13.11 -26.21
N LYS A 92 -15.95 13.34 -27.44
CA LYS A 92 -15.99 12.33 -28.51
C LYS A 92 -14.61 11.82 -28.94
N LYS A 93 -13.54 12.56 -28.65
CA LYS A 93 -12.16 12.22 -29.03
C LYS A 93 -11.36 11.58 -27.88
N GLN A 94 -12.04 11.02 -26.87
CA GLN A 94 -11.40 10.48 -25.66
C GLN A 94 -10.18 9.61 -25.94
N GLN A 95 -10.32 8.55 -26.73
CA GLN A 95 -9.23 7.60 -26.94
C GLN A 95 -8.01 8.24 -27.61
N GLN A 96 -8.23 9.02 -28.67
CA GLN A 96 -7.15 9.67 -29.43
C GLN A 96 -6.44 10.74 -28.59
N GLN A 97 -7.20 11.61 -27.91
CA GLN A 97 -6.62 12.69 -27.10
C GLN A 97 -6.00 12.17 -25.81
N ALA A 98 -6.56 11.14 -25.18
CA ALA A 98 -5.95 10.46 -24.02
C ALA A 98 -4.56 9.91 -24.36
N LYS A 99 -4.42 9.25 -25.52
CA LYS A 99 -3.12 8.75 -25.98
C LYS A 99 -2.13 9.90 -26.20
N ALA A 100 -2.53 10.91 -26.98
CA ALA A 100 -1.67 12.07 -27.25
C ALA A 100 -1.31 12.86 -25.98
N PHE A 101 -2.21 12.94 -25.01
CA PHE A 101 -1.98 13.55 -23.70
C PHE A 101 -0.90 12.81 -22.91
N LYS A 102 -1.01 11.48 -22.79
CA LYS A 102 -0.01 10.64 -22.09
C LYS A 102 1.37 10.72 -22.75
N GLU A 103 1.43 10.73 -24.09
CA GLU A 103 2.69 10.87 -24.84
C GLU A 103 3.42 12.21 -24.60
N LYS A 104 2.75 13.24 -24.07
CA LYS A 104 3.37 14.52 -23.70
C LYS A 104 3.90 14.57 -22.28
N ILE A 105 3.55 13.61 -21.43
CA ILE A 105 3.92 13.58 -20.02
C ILE A 105 4.92 12.44 -19.85
N THR A 106 6.21 12.75 -19.97
CA THR A 106 7.27 11.74 -19.99
C THR A 106 8.31 11.92 -18.89
N SER A 107 8.11 12.89 -18.00
CA SER A 107 9.04 13.17 -16.88
C SER A 107 8.33 13.96 -15.78
N PRO A 108 8.90 14.01 -14.55
CA PRO A 108 8.32 14.75 -13.43
C PRO A 108 8.04 16.23 -13.75
N ARG A 109 8.92 16.88 -14.52
CA ARG A 109 8.72 18.27 -14.97
C ARG A 109 7.44 18.45 -15.80
N TRP A 110 7.05 17.43 -16.56
CA TRP A 110 5.82 17.46 -17.34
C TRP A 110 4.60 17.06 -16.50
N VAL A 111 4.77 16.28 -15.44
CA VAL A 111 3.72 15.98 -14.44
C VAL A 111 3.21 17.28 -13.80
N GLU A 112 4.11 18.17 -13.39
CA GLU A 112 3.73 19.49 -12.83
C GLU A 112 2.91 20.35 -13.81
N LYS A 113 3.07 20.10 -15.12
CA LYS A 113 2.38 20.81 -16.21
C LYS A 113 1.17 20.07 -16.76
N THR A 114 0.74 19.00 -16.10
CA THR A 114 -0.35 18.13 -16.56
C THR A 114 -1.59 18.92 -16.99
N ASP A 115 -2.04 19.87 -16.17
CA ASP A 115 -3.22 20.66 -16.51
C ASP A 115 -3.00 21.53 -17.74
N SER A 116 -1.89 22.27 -17.81
CA SER A 116 -1.54 23.08 -18.99
C SER A 116 -1.41 22.25 -20.27
N ILE A 117 -0.98 20.99 -20.18
CA ILE A 117 -0.94 20.06 -21.32
C ILE A 117 -2.36 19.64 -21.69
N ALA A 118 -3.17 19.21 -20.73
CA ALA A 118 -4.55 18.78 -20.95
C ALA A 118 -5.39 19.89 -21.60
N GLN A 119 -5.28 21.13 -21.14
CA GLN A 119 -6.05 22.27 -21.67
C GLN A 119 -5.81 22.51 -23.17
N LYS A 120 -4.65 22.15 -23.72
CA LYS A 120 -4.39 22.23 -25.17
C LYS A 120 -5.27 21.31 -25.99
N PHE A 121 -5.75 20.22 -25.38
CA PHE A 121 -6.69 19.28 -26.00
C PHE A 121 -8.16 19.67 -25.78
N ARG A 122 -8.43 20.75 -25.03
CA ARG A 122 -9.76 21.29 -24.73
C ARG A 122 -10.69 20.23 -24.12
N PRO A 123 -10.40 19.76 -22.89
CA PRO A 123 -11.24 18.78 -22.23
C PRO A 123 -12.68 19.32 -22.10
N ALA A 124 -13.65 18.44 -22.33
CA ALA A 124 -15.05 18.75 -22.09
C ALA A 124 -15.32 18.87 -20.58
N GLU A 125 -14.69 18.01 -19.79
CA GLU A 125 -14.79 18.00 -18.33
C GLU A 125 -13.42 17.70 -17.71
N SER A 126 -13.17 18.26 -16.52
CA SER A 126 -11.99 17.91 -15.73
C SER A 126 -12.28 17.85 -14.24
N PHE A 127 -11.50 17.03 -13.53
CA PHE A 127 -11.43 17.03 -12.08
C PHE A 127 -10.01 17.34 -11.63
N THR A 128 -9.89 18.20 -10.62
CA THR A 128 -8.65 18.44 -9.88
C THR A 128 -8.92 18.19 -8.42
N PHE A 129 -8.55 17.02 -7.91
CA PHE A 129 -8.59 16.72 -6.48
C PHE A 129 -7.21 16.91 -5.88
N LYS A 130 -7.16 17.59 -4.73
CA LYS A 130 -5.92 17.82 -3.99
C LYS A 130 -5.80 16.84 -2.84
N ARG A 131 -4.59 16.38 -2.59
CA ARG A 131 -4.27 15.50 -1.46
C ARG A 131 -4.86 16.06 -0.16
N SER A 132 -5.55 15.21 0.60
CA SER A 132 -6.08 15.61 1.91
C SER A 132 -4.94 15.92 2.88
N VAL A 133 -4.98 17.12 3.48
CA VAL A 133 -3.94 17.61 4.40
C VAL A 133 -4.21 17.19 5.86
N SER A 134 -5.40 16.69 6.20
CA SER A 134 -5.81 16.58 7.62
C SER A 134 -6.88 15.52 7.93
N GLY A 135 -6.81 14.34 7.30
CA GLY A 135 -7.73 13.25 7.64
C GLY A 135 -9.21 13.57 7.38
N HIS A 136 -9.47 14.59 6.57
CA HIS A 136 -10.78 14.91 6.02
C HIS A 136 -10.93 14.29 4.63
N ASP A 137 -12.16 14.32 4.15
CA ASP A 137 -12.50 14.00 2.78
C ASP A 137 -11.72 14.86 1.79
N ILE A 138 -11.32 14.25 0.68
CA ILE A 138 -10.57 14.90 -0.39
C ILE A 138 -11.46 15.92 -1.11
N GLN A 139 -11.01 17.16 -1.16
CA GLN A 139 -11.68 18.27 -1.86
C GLN A 139 -11.08 18.44 -3.25
N GLY A 140 -11.89 18.98 -4.16
CA GLY A 140 -11.46 19.26 -5.53
C GLY A 140 -12.40 20.18 -6.28
N ILE A 141 -12.04 20.43 -7.53
CA ILE A 141 -12.80 21.24 -8.46
C ILE A 141 -13.17 20.36 -9.65
N PHE A 142 -14.44 20.36 -10.01
CA PHE A 142 -14.93 19.84 -11.28
C PHE A 142 -15.17 21.02 -12.23
N THR A 143 -14.69 20.94 -13.47
CA THR A 143 -14.91 21.96 -14.47
C THR A 143 -15.66 21.36 -15.65
N LEU A 144 -16.83 21.90 -15.98
CA LEU A 144 -17.57 21.59 -17.20
C LEU A 144 -17.42 22.77 -18.16
N GLY A 145 -16.65 22.59 -19.24
CA GLY A 145 -16.24 23.71 -20.10
C GLY A 145 -15.44 24.76 -19.32
N ASN A 146 -16.04 25.92 -19.05
CA ASN A 146 -15.42 27.01 -18.27
C ASN A 146 -16.11 27.25 -16.90
N GLN A 147 -17.01 26.35 -16.48
CA GLN A 147 -17.78 26.53 -15.24
C GLN A 147 -17.20 25.65 -14.12
N PRO A 148 -16.45 26.23 -13.17
CA PRO A 148 -15.93 25.48 -12.03
C PRO A 148 -17.04 25.19 -11.02
N GLN A 149 -17.00 24.00 -10.44
CA GLN A 149 -17.93 23.47 -9.46
C GLN A 149 -17.15 22.77 -8.36
N GLN A 150 -17.68 22.80 -7.14
CA GLN A 150 -17.07 22.08 -6.03
C GLN A 150 -17.23 20.58 -6.23
N ALA A 151 -16.16 19.83 -6.02
CA ALA A 151 -16.18 18.38 -6.04
C ALA A 151 -15.53 17.83 -4.78
N LYS A 152 -15.99 16.67 -4.33
CA LYS A 152 -15.50 16.05 -3.11
C LYS A 152 -15.51 14.53 -3.25
N LEU A 153 -14.48 13.86 -2.75
CA LEU A 153 -14.45 12.41 -2.59
C LEU A 153 -14.57 12.08 -1.10
N TYR A 154 -15.49 11.19 -0.75
CA TYR A 154 -15.73 10.74 0.64
C TYR A 154 -14.69 9.70 1.07
N THR A 155 -13.42 10.07 0.93
CA THR A 155 -12.27 9.28 1.37
C THR A 155 -11.16 10.23 1.79
N LYS A 156 -10.32 9.74 2.70
CA LYS A 156 -9.10 10.41 3.15
C LYS A 156 -7.88 10.01 2.30
N ASN A 157 -8.05 9.02 1.43
CA ASN A 157 -6.95 8.39 0.69
C ASN A 157 -7.31 8.24 -0.80
N SER A 158 -6.58 8.97 -1.65
CA SER A 158 -6.66 8.94 -3.12
C SER A 158 -5.80 7.86 -3.77
N MET A 159 -5.00 7.09 -3.00
CA MET A 159 -4.10 6.10 -3.58
C MET A 159 -4.89 5.03 -4.35
N ILE A 160 -4.51 4.86 -5.62
CA ILE A 160 -5.09 3.85 -6.53
C ILE A 160 -4.21 2.60 -6.55
N TYR A 161 -2.89 2.78 -6.68
CA TYR A 161 -1.94 1.69 -6.71
C TYR A 161 -1.35 1.42 -5.33
N ARG A 162 -1.58 0.23 -4.76
CA ARG A 162 -1.13 -0.12 -3.40
C ARG A 162 -0.57 -1.54 -3.36
N TYR A 163 0.55 -1.71 -2.68
CA TYR A 163 1.06 -3.02 -2.27
C TYR A 163 0.55 -3.33 -0.87
N ASN A 164 -0.50 -4.14 -0.77
CA ASN A 164 -1.01 -4.59 0.51
C ASN A 164 -0.39 -5.93 0.88
N ASN A 165 -0.08 -6.11 2.16
CA ASN A 165 0.12 -7.44 2.72
C ASN A 165 -0.88 -7.63 3.85
N TYR A 166 -1.77 -8.61 3.70
CA TYR A 166 -2.79 -8.91 4.69
C TYR A 166 -2.32 -10.05 5.58
N LEU A 167 -2.16 -9.75 6.87
CA LEU A 167 -2.04 -10.74 7.92
C LEU A 167 -3.44 -11.30 8.21
N LEU A 168 -3.63 -12.57 7.88
CA LEU A 168 -4.78 -13.34 8.32
C LEU A 168 -4.40 -14.00 9.64
N LEU A 169 -5.11 -13.65 10.69
CA LEU A 169 -4.83 -14.04 12.07
C LEU A 169 -5.98 -14.92 12.59
N PRO A 170 -5.76 -15.70 13.66
CA PRO A 170 -6.83 -16.44 14.33
C PRO A 170 -8.07 -15.60 14.63
N ASN A 171 -9.22 -16.28 14.72
CA ASN A 171 -10.54 -15.67 14.93
C ASN A 171 -10.97 -14.75 13.77
N ASN A 172 -10.60 -15.08 12.53
CA ASN A 172 -10.94 -14.32 11.32
C ASN A 172 -10.48 -12.85 11.33
N LYS A 173 -9.46 -12.53 12.15
CA LYS A 173 -8.90 -11.18 12.17
C LYS A 173 -8.04 -10.97 10.94
N LYS A 174 -8.25 -9.85 10.26
CA LYS A 174 -7.49 -9.45 9.07
C LYS A 174 -6.90 -8.08 9.31
N ILE A 175 -5.59 -7.96 9.18
CA ILE A 175 -4.87 -6.69 9.33
C ILE A 175 -4.06 -6.44 8.07
N ASN A 176 -4.13 -5.23 7.53
CA ASN A 176 -3.25 -4.81 6.44
C ASN A 176 -1.98 -4.21 7.04
N THR A 177 -0.81 -4.77 6.69
CA THR A 177 0.48 -4.25 7.17
C THR A 177 0.75 -2.83 6.66
N PHE A 178 0.12 -2.43 5.56
CA PHE A 178 0.17 -1.07 5.04
C PHE A 178 -0.26 -0.03 6.08
N ASP A 179 -1.25 -0.38 6.90
CA ASP A 179 -1.87 0.53 7.88
C ASP A 179 -1.09 0.64 9.19
N ILE A 180 -0.23 -0.36 9.50
CA ILE A 180 0.42 -0.48 10.83
C ILE A 180 1.96 -0.52 10.79
N ILE A 181 2.59 -0.83 9.65
CA ILE A 181 4.05 -0.89 9.50
C ILE A 181 4.54 0.24 8.59
N ASN A 182 4.46 0.02 7.28
CA ASN A 182 4.89 0.94 6.24
C ASN A 182 4.17 0.66 4.92
N ARG A 183 4.29 1.59 3.98
CA ARG A 183 3.60 1.57 2.69
C ARG A 183 4.39 0.86 1.57
N ALA A 184 5.62 0.44 1.85
CA ALA A 184 6.53 -0.13 0.87
C ALA A 184 6.28 -1.61 0.59
N GLY A 185 5.56 -2.30 1.49
CA GLY A 185 5.26 -3.72 1.34
C GLY A 185 6.51 -4.58 1.52
N GLY A 186 6.68 -5.59 0.65
CA GLY A 186 7.88 -6.42 0.62
C GLY A 186 8.01 -7.42 1.78
N ASN A 187 6.95 -7.64 2.55
CA ASN A 187 7.00 -8.52 3.71
C ASN A 187 6.82 -9.99 3.32
N SER A 188 7.55 -10.87 4.01
CA SER A 188 7.41 -12.32 3.98
C SER A 188 7.28 -12.85 5.40
N LEU A 189 6.33 -13.76 5.62
CA LEU A 189 6.13 -14.40 6.93
C LEU A 189 7.28 -15.38 7.20
N VAL A 190 8.04 -15.14 8.27
CA VAL A 190 9.13 -16.04 8.69
C VAL A 190 8.61 -17.03 9.72
N SER A 191 7.98 -16.52 10.79
CA SER A 191 7.46 -17.37 11.86
C SER A 191 6.45 -16.64 12.75
N THR A 192 5.80 -17.40 13.62
CA THR A 192 4.89 -16.90 14.65
C THR A 192 5.13 -17.61 15.96
N ALA A 193 4.92 -16.90 17.07
CA ALA A 193 4.98 -17.48 18.40
C ALA A 193 3.90 -16.92 19.31
N SER A 194 3.47 -17.72 20.28
CA SER A 194 2.49 -17.36 21.29
C SER A 194 3.01 -17.78 22.66
N ASP A 195 2.99 -16.87 23.64
CA ASP A 195 3.41 -17.14 25.01
C ASP A 195 2.56 -16.37 26.04
N SER A 196 3.00 -16.35 27.30
CA SER A 196 2.30 -15.66 28.38
C SER A 196 2.19 -14.15 28.18
N SER A 197 3.08 -13.53 27.39
CA SER A 197 3.10 -12.09 27.10
C SER A 197 2.21 -11.68 25.92
N GLY A 198 1.87 -12.62 25.04
CA GLY A 198 1.00 -12.40 23.89
C GLY A 198 1.41 -13.21 22.66
N ASN A 199 1.04 -12.70 21.48
CA ASN A 199 1.40 -13.29 20.20
C ASN A 199 2.40 -12.42 19.45
N ARG A 200 3.26 -13.05 18.64
CA ARG A 200 4.27 -12.43 17.82
C ARG A 200 4.23 -12.95 16.40
N VAL A 201 4.47 -12.05 15.46
CA VAL A 201 4.66 -12.36 14.04
C VAL A 201 6.01 -11.81 13.62
N LEU A 202 6.93 -12.68 13.19
CA LEU A 202 8.22 -12.33 12.64
C LEU A 202 8.11 -12.27 11.11
N LEU A 203 8.46 -11.12 10.56
CA LEU A 203 8.51 -10.88 9.13
C LEU A 203 9.96 -10.61 8.71
N TYR A 204 10.34 -11.15 7.56
CA TYR A 204 11.46 -10.63 6.78
C TYR A 204 10.90 -9.64 5.78
N PHE A 205 11.64 -8.58 5.46
CA PHE A 205 11.25 -7.66 4.42
C PHE A 205 12.38 -7.36 3.46
N GLU A 206 12.01 -7.17 2.21
CA GLU A 206 12.83 -6.64 1.14
C GLU A 206 11.97 -5.70 0.32
N GLN A 207 12.32 -4.42 0.32
CA GLN A 207 11.48 -3.37 -0.25
C GLN A 207 12.34 -2.27 -0.88
N VAL A 208 11.74 -1.46 -1.74
CA VAL A 208 12.42 -0.31 -2.32
C VAL A 208 12.77 0.73 -1.25
N SER A 209 13.97 1.30 -1.34
CA SER A 209 14.40 2.38 -0.45
C SER A 209 13.63 3.65 -0.71
N ASN A 210 13.22 3.90 -1.95
CA ASN A 210 12.40 5.04 -2.29
C ASN A 210 11.54 4.68 -3.50
N PHE A 211 10.35 5.26 -3.59
CA PHE A 211 9.47 5.07 -4.74
C PHE A 211 9.82 5.98 -5.92
N ASN A 212 10.74 6.93 -5.74
CA ASN A 212 11.45 7.59 -6.83
C ASN A 212 12.72 6.79 -7.19
N TYR A 213 12.59 5.92 -8.18
CA TYR A 213 13.63 5.02 -8.70
C TYR A 213 14.80 5.77 -9.35
N CYS A 214 14.63 7.00 -9.85
CA CYS A 214 15.74 7.82 -10.36
C CYS A 214 16.49 8.57 -9.25
N GLY A 215 15.92 8.66 -8.05
CA GLY A 215 16.54 9.36 -6.93
C GLY A 215 17.68 8.56 -6.32
N MET A 216 18.44 9.21 -5.43
CA MET A 216 19.40 8.51 -4.57
C MET A 216 18.68 7.36 -3.85
N CYS A 217 19.26 6.15 -3.88
CA CYS A 217 18.67 4.91 -3.38
C CYS A 217 17.48 4.32 -4.16
N GLY A 218 17.02 4.95 -5.23
CA GLY A 218 15.94 4.42 -6.06
C GLY A 218 16.35 3.18 -6.85
N ALA A 219 17.61 3.11 -7.26
CA ALA A 219 18.20 1.99 -8.00
C ALA A 219 19.07 1.05 -7.11
N SER A 220 19.02 1.20 -5.78
CA SER A 220 19.75 0.29 -4.89
C SER A 220 18.98 -1.02 -4.69
N ASP A 221 19.64 -2.01 -4.10
CA ASP A 221 19.05 -3.29 -3.66
C ASP A 221 17.97 -3.15 -2.56
N GLY A 222 17.54 -1.92 -2.28
CA GLY A 222 16.44 -1.62 -1.37
C GLY A 222 16.84 -1.54 0.11
N GLU A 223 15.82 -1.77 0.92
CA GLU A 223 15.87 -1.88 2.37
C GLU A 223 15.51 -3.32 2.71
N LYS A 224 16.38 -3.99 3.48
CA LYS A 224 16.18 -5.37 3.89
C LYS A 224 16.28 -5.49 5.40
N GLY A 225 15.57 -6.44 5.98
CA GLY A 225 15.71 -6.73 7.39
C GLY A 225 14.56 -7.52 7.98
N TYR A 226 14.38 -7.38 9.28
CA TYR A 226 13.36 -8.11 10.03
C TYR A 226 12.46 -7.18 10.81
N ARG A 227 11.20 -7.58 10.97
CA ARG A 227 10.19 -6.91 11.79
C ARG A 227 9.55 -7.91 12.72
N VAL A 228 9.35 -7.53 13.97
CA VAL A 228 8.52 -8.29 14.92
C VAL A 228 7.29 -7.46 15.22
N LEU A 229 6.12 -8.01 14.93
CA LEU A 229 4.84 -7.43 15.30
C LEU A 229 4.34 -8.10 16.57
N TYR A 230 3.92 -7.30 17.53
CA TYR A 230 3.44 -7.77 18.82
C TYR A 230 1.92 -7.59 18.93
N PHE A 231 1.26 -8.61 19.47
CA PHE A 231 -0.18 -8.65 19.65
C PHE A 231 -0.53 -9.06 21.09
N THR A 232 -1.73 -8.70 21.54
CA THR A 232 -2.35 -9.31 22.72
C THR A 232 -2.63 -10.80 22.47
N LYS A 233 -2.97 -11.56 23.53
CA LYS A 233 -3.38 -12.97 23.42
C LYS A 233 -4.56 -13.17 22.47
N ASP A 234 -5.45 -12.19 22.41
CA ASP A 234 -6.60 -12.19 21.51
C ASP A 234 -6.28 -11.63 20.12
N TRP A 235 -5.00 -11.48 19.73
CA TRP A 235 -4.58 -10.98 18.42
C TRP A 235 -4.96 -9.51 18.14
N ASN A 236 -5.06 -8.66 19.16
CA ASN A 236 -5.13 -7.20 18.96
C ASN A 236 -3.72 -6.63 18.81
N TYR A 237 -3.51 -5.82 17.77
CA TYR A 237 -2.21 -5.21 17.49
C TYR A 237 -1.77 -4.27 18.61
N LYS A 238 -0.48 -4.34 18.99
CA LYS A 238 0.13 -3.44 19.98
C LYS A 238 1.10 -2.47 19.33
N ASN A 239 2.18 -3.01 18.75
CA ASN A 239 3.27 -2.26 18.13
C ASN A 239 4.13 -3.21 17.26
N TYR A 240 5.16 -2.65 16.63
CA TYR A 240 6.20 -3.41 15.97
C TYR A 240 7.58 -2.82 16.23
N GLU A 241 8.60 -3.64 16.04
CA GLU A 241 10.00 -3.23 15.98
C GLU A 241 10.59 -3.62 14.62
N GLN A 242 11.55 -2.84 14.13
CA GLN A 242 12.23 -3.07 12.85
C GLN A 242 13.74 -3.02 13.03
N PHE A 243 14.44 -3.92 12.36
CA PHE A 243 15.89 -4.02 12.35
C PHE A 243 16.38 -4.18 10.92
N LEU A 244 17.26 -3.28 10.46
CA LEU A 244 17.78 -3.27 9.09
C LEU A 244 19.01 -4.18 8.99
N THR A 245 19.06 -4.99 7.95
CA THR A 245 20.26 -5.72 7.53
C THR A 245 20.90 -5.09 6.29
N GLU A 246 20.15 -4.30 5.54
CA GLU A 246 20.63 -3.54 4.39
C GLU A 246 19.78 -2.29 4.25
N SER A 247 20.43 -1.16 3.98
CA SER A 247 19.74 0.12 3.85
C SER A 247 20.57 1.08 3.05
N CYS A 248 20.06 1.52 1.90
CA CYS A 248 20.74 2.59 1.18
C CYS A 248 20.62 3.93 1.92
N ARG A 249 19.46 4.18 2.56
CA ARG A 249 19.24 5.42 3.34
C ARG A 249 20.19 5.55 4.53
N GLU A 250 20.45 4.45 5.22
CA GLU A 250 21.35 4.42 6.38
C GLU A 250 22.79 4.05 6.02
N SER A 251 23.09 3.92 4.72
CA SER A 251 24.40 3.46 4.21
C SER A 251 24.86 2.12 4.81
N ILE A 252 23.91 1.23 5.11
CA ILE A 252 24.17 -0.11 5.64
C ILE A 252 24.37 -1.07 4.47
N TYR A 253 25.61 -1.48 4.28
CA TYR A 253 26.03 -2.45 3.28
C TYR A 253 26.98 -3.47 3.90
N ASN A 254 27.08 -4.66 3.28
CA ASN A 254 28.00 -5.72 3.70
C ASN A 254 27.78 -6.19 5.15
N THR A 255 26.52 -6.34 5.56
CA THR A 255 26.18 -6.84 6.90
C THR A 255 26.73 -8.24 7.09
N ILE A 256 27.48 -8.42 8.19
CA ILE A 256 28.02 -9.73 8.54
C ILE A 256 26.90 -10.53 9.19
N SER A 257 26.54 -11.65 8.57
CA SER A 257 25.56 -12.60 9.12
C SER A 257 26.23 -13.92 9.48
N SER A 258 25.73 -14.54 10.54
CA SER A 258 26.07 -15.92 10.89
C SER A 258 24.82 -16.64 11.35
N SER A 259 24.67 -17.91 10.95
CA SER A 259 23.58 -18.76 11.37
C SER A 259 24.07 -19.78 12.41
N SER A 260 23.20 -20.10 13.35
CA SER A 260 23.35 -21.30 14.19
C SER A 260 23.30 -22.57 13.33
N LYS A 261 23.89 -23.67 13.81
CA LYS A 261 23.94 -24.96 13.10
C LYS A 261 22.55 -25.51 12.73
N ASP A 262 21.50 -25.12 13.46
CA ASP A 262 20.12 -25.52 13.19
C ASP A 262 19.30 -24.48 12.41
N ALA A 263 19.94 -23.39 11.99
CA ALA A 263 19.34 -22.26 11.27
C ALA A 263 18.14 -21.59 11.97
N LYS A 264 17.92 -21.84 13.27
CA LYS A 264 16.80 -21.25 14.03
C LYS A 264 17.14 -19.90 14.63
N THR A 265 18.43 -19.61 14.74
CA THR A 265 18.94 -18.35 15.25
C THR A 265 19.89 -17.73 14.23
N LEU A 266 19.63 -16.49 13.84
CA LEU A 266 20.46 -15.70 12.94
C LEU A 266 21.05 -14.52 13.70
N LYS A 267 22.36 -14.27 13.54
CA LYS A 267 23.05 -13.15 14.18
C LYS A 267 23.56 -12.19 13.12
N PHE A 268 23.32 -10.90 13.35
CA PHE A 268 23.73 -9.82 12.46
C PHE A 268 24.56 -8.80 13.22
N SER A 269 25.63 -8.33 12.57
CA SER A 269 26.48 -7.24 13.07
C SER A 269 26.56 -6.14 12.01
N ILE A 270 25.99 -4.98 12.34
CA ILE A 270 25.94 -3.79 11.49
C ILE A 270 27.02 -2.83 11.98
N LYS A 271 27.94 -2.48 11.09
CA LYS A 271 28.98 -1.50 11.38
C LYS A 271 28.38 -0.10 11.47
N LYS A 272 29.01 0.76 12.26
CA LYS A 272 28.69 2.19 12.28
C LYS A 272 28.83 2.76 10.87
N THR A 273 27.83 3.54 10.44
CA THR A 273 27.85 4.25 9.17
C THR A 273 27.98 5.76 9.42
N SER A 274 28.01 6.56 8.35
CA SER A 274 27.97 8.01 8.47
C SER A 274 26.65 8.54 9.03
N SER A 275 25.55 7.78 8.87
CA SER A 275 24.20 8.20 9.26
C SER A 275 23.58 7.41 10.42
N SER A 276 24.16 6.27 10.81
CA SER A 276 23.62 5.44 11.90
C SER A 276 24.71 4.85 12.81
N PRO A 277 24.45 4.70 14.13
CA PRO A 277 25.35 3.97 15.01
C PRO A 277 25.37 2.48 14.66
N GLY A 278 26.51 1.83 14.85
CA GLY A 278 26.61 0.38 14.70
C GLY A 278 25.77 -0.35 15.74
N TYR A 279 25.24 -1.51 15.37
CA TYR A 279 24.46 -2.34 16.28
C TYR A 279 24.54 -3.81 15.89
N SER A 280 24.25 -4.69 16.84
CA SER A 280 24.12 -6.12 16.59
C SER A 280 22.78 -6.61 17.10
N PHE A 281 22.21 -7.59 16.43
CA PHE A 281 20.98 -8.23 16.88
C PHE A 281 20.93 -9.70 16.50
N THR A 282 20.12 -10.43 17.25
CA THR A 282 19.87 -11.85 17.05
C THR A 282 18.40 -12.07 16.74
N VAL A 283 18.10 -12.74 15.63
CA VAL A 283 16.75 -13.18 15.26
C VAL A 283 16.57 -14.62 15.72
N ASP A 284 15.61 -14.84 16.62
CA ASP A 284 15.16 -16.16 17.04
C ASP A 284 13.88 -16.50 16.27
N ILE A 285 14.02 -17.33 15.24
CA ILE A 285 12.93 -17.73 14.36
C ILE A 285 11.91 -18.58 15.12
N ARG A 286 12.34 -19.41 16.07
CA ARG A 286 11.43 -20.30 16.81
C ARG A 286 10.49 -19.49 17.70
N ASN A 287 11.02 -18.46 18.36
CA ASN A 287 10.26 -17.63 19.27
C ASN A 287 9.69 -16.37 18.62
N ALA A 288 9.90 -16.19 17.30
CA ALA A 288 9.50 -14.99 16.56
C ALA A 288 9.94 -13.70 17.26
N ALA A 289 11.20 -13.65 17.69
CA ALA A 289 11.74 -12.60 18.54
C ALA A 289 13.07 -12.06 17.99
N ILE A 290 13.36 -10.80 18.31
CA ILE A 290 14.64 -10.18 17.99
C ILE A 290 15.20 -9.54 19.26
N THR A 291 16.46 -9.86 19.57
CA THR A 291 17.16 -9.28 20.71
C THR A 291 18.34 -8.47 20.22
N LYS A 292 18.35 -7.18 20.55
CA LYS A 292 19.50 -6.30 20.32
C LYS A 292 20.61 -6.68 21.29
N SER A 293 21.81 -6.95 20.78
CA SER A 293 23.00 -7.14 21.60
C SER A 293 23.51 -5.77 22.05
N LYS A 294 23.93 -5.67 23.31
CA LYS A 294 24.63 -4.49 23.84
C LYS A 294 25.96 -4.29 23.13
#